data_AF-A0A0C2ETP5-F1
#
_entry.id   AF-A0A0C2ETP5-F1
#
_cell.length_a   1.000
_cell.length_b   1.000
_cell.length_c   1.000
_cell.angle_alpha   90.00
_cell.angle_beta   90.00
_cell.angle_gamma   90.00
#
_symmetry.space_group_name_H-M   'P 1'
#
loop_
_entity.id
_entity.type
_entity.pdbx_description
1 polymer ?
#
loop_
_entity_poly.entity_id
_entity_poly.type
_entity_poly.pdbx_seq_one_letter_code
_entity_poly.pdbx_strand_id
1 'polypeptide(L)'
;MSAIGSLKKHRIVWVWGQITSQLRSELIAFWGETGALTDPCEAWRRTFEVASVVRNADGRIVGVSSVYCAYSPGAGALYWFYRTFIREDSRDVGLAPRLFAHTYEQLALAYAGEAQAPVGMMIVVENPKLETAAGIRVIQRAGFQHLGIDEHGQSVWHRLFLS
;
A
#
# COMPACT_ATOMS: atom_id res chain seq x y z
N MET A 1 0.58 0.34 -38.68
CA MET A 1 0.05 -0.71 -37.79
C MET A 1 0.45 -0.34 -36.37
N SER A 2 -0.44 0.35 -35.64
CA SER A 2 -0.17 0.76 -34.26
C SER A 2 -0.36 -0.42 -33.33
N ALA A 3 0.71 -0.80 -32.64
CA ALA A 3 0.63 -1.72 -31.52
C ALA A 3 -0.19 -1.06 -30.41
N ILE A 4 -1.46 -1.43 -30.31
CA ILE A 4 -2.29 -1.25 -29.12
C ILE A 4 -1.72 -2.22 -28.06
N GLY A 5 -0.58 -1.85 -27.49
CA GLY A 5 0.19 -2.68 -26.59
C GLY A 5 -0.34 -2.63 -25.17
N SER A 6 -1.13 -3.65 -24.80
CA SER A 6 -1.09 -4.27 -23.48
C SER A 6 -1.50 -3.43 -22.25
N LEU A 7 -2.75 -2.95 -22.22
CA LEU A 7 -3.39 -2.43 -20.99
C LEU A 7 -3.78 -3.53 -19.96
N LYS A 8 -3.23 -4.76 -20.07
CA LYS A 8 -3.57 -5.92 -19.22
C LYS A 8 -2.36 -6.59 -18.54
N LYS A 9 -1.34 -5.85 -18.09
CA LYS A 9 -0.12 -6.47 -17.52
C LYS A 9 -0.14 -6.78 -16.03
N HIS A 10 -0.97 -6.10 -15.23
CA HIS A 10 -0.92 -6.19 -13.77
C HIS A 10 -2.28 -6.56 -13.16
N ARG A 11 -2.30 -7.64 -12.35
CA ARG A 11 -3.45 -8.05 -11.55
C ARG A 11 -3.20 -7.75 -10.09
N ILE A 12 -4.14 -7.07 -9.45
CA ILE A 12 -4.11 -6.78 -8.02
C ILE A 12 -4.98 -7.83 -7.32
N VAL A 13 -4.45 -8.44 -6.26
CA VAL A 13 -5.10 -9.53 -5.52
C VAL A 13 -5.12 -9.17 -4.05
N TRP A 14 -6.31 -9.15 -3.45
CA TRP A 14 -6.51 -9.07 -2.01
C TRP A 14 -6.07 -10.37 -1.32
N VAL A 15 -5.23 -10.26 -0.28
CA VAL A 15 -4.65 -11.42 0.41
C VAL A 15 -4.63 -11.25 1.94
N TRP A 16 -5.18 -10.16 2.46
CA TRP A 16 -5.23 -9.88 3.90
C TRP A 16 -5.87 -11.03 4.68
N GLY A 17 -5.19 -11.48 5.75
CA GLY A 17 -5.64 -12.63 6.55
C GLY A 17 -5.62 -13.99 5.83
N GLN A 18 -5.12 -14.06 4.59
CA GLN A 18 -5.15 -15.24 3.72
C GLN A 18 -3.76 -15.62 3.19
N ILE A 19 -2.70 -15.28 3.93
CA ILE A 19 -1.31 -15.54 3.53
C ILE A 19 -0.97 -17.02 3.74
N THR A 20 -0.86 -17.77 2.65
CA THR A 20 -0.38 -19.16 2.64
C THR A 20 1.13 -19.24 2.86
N SER A 21 1.64 -20.42 3.21
CA SER A 21 3.09 -20.68 3.29
C SER A 21 3.81 -20.40 1.97
N GLN A 22 3.19 -20.77 0.84
CA GLN A 22 3.74 -20.48 -0.49
C GLN A 22 3.80 -18.97 -0.75
N LEU A 23 2.71 -18.24 -0.54
CA LEU A 23 2.67 -16.79 -0.76
C LEU A 23 3.66 -16.07 0.16
N ARG A 24 3.82 -16.55 1.39
CA ARG A 24 4.81 -16.03 2.33
C ARG A 24 6.23 -16.15 1.79
N SER A 25 6.60 -17.32 1.27
CA SER A 25 7.91 -17.52 0.66
C SER A 25 8.11 -16.63 -0.58
N GLU A 26 7.09 -16.46 -1.41
CA GLU A 26 7.12 -15.55 -2.57
C GLU A 26 7.35 -14.08 -2.14
N LEU A 27 6.70 -13.63 -1.07
CA LEU A 27 6.85 -12.27 -0.54
C LEU A 27 8.26 -12.01 0.02
N ILE A 28 8.77 -12.95 0.82
CA ILE A 28 10.13 -12.85 1.39
C ILE A 28 11.16 -12.82 0.27
N ALA A 29 11.04 -13.69 -0.72
CA ALA A 29 11.92 -13.70 -1.90
C ALA A 29 11.84 -12.36 -2.65
N PHE A 30 10.63 -11.86 -2.93
CA PHE A 30 10.42 -10.59 -3.61
C PHE A 30 11.10 -9.40 -2.91
N TRP A 31 10.98 -9.29 -1.59
CA TRP A 31 11.65 -8.22 -0.85
C TRP A 31 13.18 -8.39 -0.80
N GLY A 32 13.66 -9.63 -0.65
CA GLY A 32 15.09 -9.92 -0.67
C GLY A 32 15.74 -9.58 -2.01
N GLU A 33 15.12 -9.98 -3.12
CA GLU A 33 15.59 -9.71 -4.49
C GLU A 33 15.66 -8.20 -4.80
N THR A 34 14.72 -7.42 -4.23
CA THR A 34 14.62 -5.98 -4.48
C THR A 34 15.39 -5.14 -3.44
N GLY A 35 15.97 -5.76 -2.42
CA GLY A 35 16.61 -5.09 -1.30
C GLY A 35 15.66 -4.27 -0.41
N ALA A 36 14.34 -4.46 -0.57
CA ALA A 36 13.33 -3.70 0.15
C ALA A 36 13.25 -4.08 1.63
N LEU A 37 13.47 -5.37 1.94
CA LEU A 37 13.66 -5.89 3.30
C LEU A 37 14.74 -6.96 3.25
N THR A 38 15.87 -6.69 3.89
CA THR A 38 17.05 -7.58 3.90
C THR A 38 17.13 -8.45 5.14
N ASP A 39 16.48 -8.07 6.24
CA ASP A 39 16.38 -8.92 7.44
C ASP A 39 15.30 -9.99 7.22
N PRO A 40 15.66 -11.30 7.21
CA PRO A 40 14.70 -12.37 7.02
C PRO A 40 13.62 -12.47 8.10
N CYS A 41 13.95 -12.12 9.35
CA CYS A 41 13.01 -12.16 10.46
C CYS A 41 11.95 -11.06 10.29
N GLU A 42 12.38 -9.85 9.96
CA GLU A 42 11.48 -8.74 9.66
C GLU A 42 10.66 -8.99 8.40
N ALA A 43 11.26 -9.53 7.34
CA ALA A 43 10.54 -9.93 6.12
C ALA A 43 9.44 -10.95 6.43
N TRP A 44 9.73 -11.95 7.25
CA TRP A 44 8.73 -12.93 7.69
C TRP A 44 7.61 -12.27 8.51
N ARG A 45 7.94 -11.40 9.47
CA ARG A 45 6.97 -10.67 10.29
C ARG A 45 6.07 -9.78 9.44
N ARG A 46 6.63 -9.09 8.46
CA ARG A 46 5.91 -8.19 7.54
C ARG A 46 4.90 -8.93 6.65
N THR A 47 5.02 -10.25 6.50
CA THR A 47 4.03 -11.04 5.74
C THR A 47 2.64 -10.99 6.38
N PHE A 48 2.54 -10.82 7.70
CA PHE A 48 1.26 -10.69 8.40
C PHE A 48 0.56 -9.35 8.14
N GLU A 49 1.29 -8.36 7.62
CA GLU A 49 0.76 -7.04 7.32
C GLU A 49 0.37 -6.88 5.84
N VAL A 50 0.61 -7.89 4.98
CA VAL A 50 0.34 -7.76 3.54
C VAL A 50 -1.17 -7.80 3.27
N ALA A 51 -1.68 -6.73 2.67
CA ALA A 51 -3.09 -6.57 2.34
C ALA A 51 -3.39 -6.94 0.88
N SER A 52 -2.54 -6.52 -0.04
CA SER A 52 -2.70 -6.84 -1.47
C SER A 52 -1.36 -7.06 -2.15
N VAL A 53 -1.36 -7.91 -3.17
CA VAL A 53 -0.20 -8.14 -4.06
C VAL A 53 -0.54 -7.77 -5.49
N VAL A 54 0.44 -7.23 -6.20
CA VAL A 54 0.39 -7.02 -7.64
C VAL A 54 1.17 -8.14 -8.30
N ARG A 55 0.53 -8.84 -9.23
CA ARG A 55 1.16 -9.87 -10.07
C ARG A 55 1.27 -9.39 -11.51
N ASN A 56 2.38 -9.69 -12.16
CA ASN A 56 2.57 -9.47 -13.60
C ASN A 56 1.90 -10.59 -14.43
N ALA A 57 2.10 -10.56 -15.76
CA ALA A 57 1.56 -11.56 -16.68
C ALA A 57 2.09 -12.99 -16.43
N ASP A 58 3.32 -13.12 -15.94
CA ASP A 58 3.93 -14.41 -15.57
C ASP A 58 3.48 -14.90 -14.18
N GLY A 59 2.59 -14.15 -13.53
CA GLY A 59 2.10 -14.46 -12.18
C GLY A 59 3.08 -14.11 -11.06
N ARG A 60 4.23 -13.48 -11.33
CA ARG A 60 5.22 -13.08 -10.32
C ARG A 60 4.77 -11.86 -9.55
N ILE A 61 5.11 -11.78 -8.26
CA ILE A 61 4.88 -10.58 -7.45
C ILE A 61 5.79 -9.45 -7.96
N VAL A 62 5.19 -8.30 -8.22
CA VAL A 62 5.89 -7.08 -8.65
C VAL A 62 5.56 -5.88 -7.79
N GLY A 63 4.60 -6.01 -6.88
CA GLY A 63 4.29 -4.97 -5.92
C GLY A 63 3.45 -5.52 -4.77
N VAL A 64 3.49 -4.80 -3.66
CA VAL A 64 2.75 -5.14 -2.45
C VAL A 64 2.19 -3.86 -1.82
N SER A 65 1.02 -3.98 -1.22
CA SER A 65 0.58 -3.08 -0.19
C SER A 65 0.51 -3.83 1.13
N SER A 66 0.86 -3.13 2.20
CA SER A 66 0.75 -3.64 3.56
C SER A 66 0.09 -2.62 4.45
N VAL A 67 -0.65 -3.11 5.44
CA VAL A 67 -1.29 -2.29 6.45
C VAL A 67 -1.05 -2.84 7.85
N TYR A 68 -0.98 -1.95 8.83
CA TYR A 68 -1.06 -2.29 10.24
C TYR A 68 -1.99 -1.31 10.95
N CYS A 69 -2.64 -1.77 12.02
CA CYS A 69 -3.51 -0.95 12.84
C CYS A 69 -2.66 -0.23 13.90
N ALA A 70 -2.78 1.10 13.98
CA ALA A 70 -2.18 1.86 15.07
C ALA A 70 -3.01 3.11 15.39
N TYR A 71 -2.89 3.58 16.62
CA TYR A 71 -3.49 4.83 17.05
C TYR A 71 -2.65 6.01 16.57
N SER A 72 -3.29 7.02 15.99
CA SER A 72 -2.64 8.29 15.65
C SER A 72 -3.00 9.34 16.69
N PRO A 73 -2.06 9.77 17.55
CA PRO A 73 -2.31 10.83 18.53
C PRO A 73 -2.75 12.15 17.88
N GLY A 74 -2.18 12.49 16.71
CA GLY A 74 -2.51 13.72 15.99
C GLY A 74 -3.94 13.75 15.43
N ALA A 75 -4.52 12.58 15.14
CA ALA A 75 -5.89 12.46 14.65
C ALA A 75 -6.89 11.94 15.71
N GLY A 76 -6.41 11.50 16.87
CA GLY A 76 -7.23 11.01 17.96
C GLY A 76 -7.95 9.68 17.72
N ALA A 77 -7.55 8.88 16.73
CA ALA A 77 -8.26 7.66 16.32
C ALA A 77 -7.32 6.54 15.80
N LEU A 78 -7.86 5.33 15.68
CA LEU A 78 -7.17 4.20 15.03
C LEU A 78 -7.20 4.36 13.51
N TYR A 79 -6.07 4.09 12.85
CA TYR A 79 -5.92 4.10 11.40
C TYR A 79 -5.23 2.83 10.89
N TRP A 80 -5.56 2.44 9.66
CA TRP A 80 -4.75 1.52 8.89
C TRP A 80 -3.57 2.28 8.28
N PHE A 81 -2.37 2.12 8.87
CA PHE A 81 -1.15 2.68 8.32
C PHE A 81 -0.73 1.91 7.09
N TYR A 82 -0.79 2.57 5.94
CA TYR A 82 -0.57 1.98 4.63
C TYR A 82 0.85 2.23 4.13
N ARG A 83 1.47 1.18 3.63
CA ARG A 83 2.73 1.23 2.89
C ARG A 83 2.57 0.51 1.57
N THR A 84 3.32 0.95 0.57
CA THR A 84 3.40 0.27 -0.72
C THR A 84 4.83 0.18 -1.20
N PHE A 85 5.15 -0.93 -1.84
CA PHE A 85 6.40 -1.13 -2.54
C PHE A 85 6.12 -1.78 -3.89
N ILE A 86 6.67 -1.20 -4.97
CA ILE A 86 6.57 -1.71 -6.34
C ILE A 86 7.99 -1.71 -6.91
N ARG A 87 8.41 -2.87 -7.44
CA ARG A 87 9.71 -3.02 -8.10
C ARG A 87 9.84 -2.05 -9.28
N GLU A 88 11.04 -1.53 -9.49
CA GLU A 88 11.25 -0.36 -10.35
C GLU A 88 10.86 -0.59 -11.82
N ASP A 89 11.20 -1.74 -12.38
CA ASP A 89 10.86 -2.20 -13.74
C ASP A 89 9.37 -2.52 -13.94
N SER A 90 8.54 -2.41 -12.90
CA SER A 90 7.08 -2.58 -12.97
C SER A 90 6.32 -1.33 -12.52
N ARG A 91 7.00 -0.19 -12.35
CA ARG A 91 6.38 1.09 -12.02
C ARG A 91 5.71 1.70 -13.26
N ASP A 92 4.55 1.14 -13.59
CA ASP A 92 3.65 1.75 -14.58
C ASP A 92 2.92 2.96 -13.98
N VAL A 93 2.66 3.96 -14.84
CA VAL A 93 1.85 5.12 -14.47
C VAL A 93 0.48 4.65 -13.97
N GLY A 94 0.13 5.04 -12.74
CA GLY A 94 -1.16 4.72 -12.13
C GLY A 94 -1.23 3.39 -11.39
N LEU A 95 -0.20 2.55 -11.40
CA LEU A 95 -0.23 1.27 -10.67
C LEU A 95 -0.33 1.46 -9.15
N ALA A 96 0.49 2.34 -8.57
CA ALA A 96 0.43 2.65 -7.13
C ALA A 96 -0.94 3.22 -6.71
N PRO A 97 -1.52 4.23 -7.40
CA PRO A 97 -2.88 4.68 -7.12
C PRO A 97 -3.94 3.58 -7.22
N ARG A 98 -3.86 2.68 -8.22
CA ARG A 98 -4.80 1.55 -8.36
C ARG A 98 -4.64 0.54 -7.22
N LEU A 99 -3.42 0.26 -6.80
CA LEU A 99 -3.13 -0.60 -5.66
C LEU A 99 -3.66 -0.01 -4.36
N PHE A 100 -3.44 1.28 -4.13
CA PHE A 100 -4.03 1.99 -3.00
C PHE A 100 -5.57 1.92 -3.02
N ALA A 101 -6.20 2.29 -4.15
CA ALA A 101 -7.65 2.29 -4.27
C ALA A 101 -8.25 0.90 -3.99
N HIS A 102 -7.65 -0.15 -4.55
CA HIS A 102 -8.08 -1.52 -4.28
C HIS A 102 -7.96 -1.89 -2.79
N THR A 103 -6.81 -1.61 -2.16
CA THR A 103 -6.62 -1.90 -0.72
C THR A 103 -7.58 -1.09 0.14
N TYR A 104 -7.81 0.19 -0.19
CA TYR A 104 -8.76 1.06 0.50
C TYR A 104 -10.19 0.53 0.42
N GLU A 105 -10.65 0.17 -0.76
CA GLU A 105 -12.01 -0.35 -0.97
C GLU A 105 -12.24 -1.65 -0.21
N GLN A 106 -11.26 -2.57 -0.20
CA GLN A 106 -11.37 -3.83 0.54
C GLN A 106 -11.39 -3.61 2.06
N LEU A 107 -10.54 -2.73 2.58
CA LEU A 107 -10.56 -2.40 4.00
C LEU A 107 -11.84 -1.66 4.41
N ALA A 108 -12.32 -0.72 3.58
CA ALA A 108 -13.57 -0.03 3.83
C ALA A 108 -14.75 -1.03 3.86
N LEU A 109 -14.81 -1.93 2.88
CA LEU A 109 -15.85 -2.96 2.82
C LEU A 109 -15.84 -3.88 4.04
N ALA A 110 -14.64 -4.26 4.51
CA ALA A 110 -14.50 -5.17 5.64
C ALA A 110 -14.72 -4.49 7.00
N TYR A 111 -14.28 -3.24 7.18
CA TYR A 111 -14.09 -2.65 8.51
C TYR A 111 -14.81 -1.31 8.75
N ALA A 112 -15.34 -0.62 7.74
CA ALA A 112 -15.90 0.73 7.95
C ALA A 112 -17.11 0.76 8.89
N GLY A 113 -17.87 -0.33 8.97
CA GLY A 113 -19.03 -0.47 9.87
C GLY A 113 -18.71 -1.12 11.22
N GLU A 114 -17.47 -1.54 11.46
CA GLU A 114 -17.10 -2.24 12.69
C GLU A 114 -16.80 -1.26 13.82
N ALA A 115 -17.44 -1.47 14.98
CA ALA A 115 -17.14 -0.69 16.17
C ALA A 115 -15.68 -0.90 16.59
N GLN A 116 -14.97 0.19 16.89
CA GLN A 116 -13.54 0.21 17.26
C GLN A 116 -12.57 -0.17 16.14
N ALA A 117 -13.03 -0.42 14.91
CA ALA A 117 -12.14 -0.57 13.78
C ALA A 117 -11.49 0.79 13.39
N PRO A 118 -10.36 0.76 12.67
CA PRO A 118 -9.76 1.97 12.16
C PRO A 118 -10.71 2.80 11.30
N VAL A 119 -10.73 4.11 11.52
CA VAL A 119 -11.67 5.05 10.86
C VAL A 119 -11.31 5.37 9.41
N GLY A 120 -10.15 4.89 8.95
CA GLY A 120 -9.64 5.13 7.62
C GLY A 120 -8.21 4.64 7.43
N MET A 121 -7.55 5.16 6.41
CA MET A 121 -6.16 4.87 6.09
C MET A 121 -5.26 6.08 6.33
N MET A 122 -4.04 5.81 6.79
CA MET A 122 -2.99 6.82 7.00
C MET A 122 -1.75 6.45 6.19
N ILE A 123 -1.10 7.45 5.61
CA ILE A 123 0.20 7.29 4.95
C ILE A 123 1.21 8.24 5.56
N VAL A 124 2.45 7.77 5.65
CA VAL A 124 3.63 8.60 5.92
C VAL A 124 4.44 8.65 4.64
N VAL A 125 4.74 9.87 4.16
CA VAL A 125 5.41 10.07 2.89
C VAL A 125 6.93 9.97 3.08
N GLU A 126 7.46 8.78 2.86
CA GLU A 126 8.91 8.53 2.95
C GLU A 126 9.67 8.93 1.67
N ASN A 127 9.00 8.98 0.52
CA ASN A 127 9.63 9.25 -0.77
C ASN A 127 9.56 10.75 -1.11
N PRO A 128 10.70 11.48 -1.19
CA PRO A 128 10.71 12.91 -1.47
C PRO A 128 10.06 13.30 -2.81
N LYS A 129 9.98 12.38 -3.78
CA LYS A 129 9.28 12.64 -5.05
C LYS A 129 7.79 12.95 -4.85
N LEU A 130 7.19 12.43 -3.79
CA LEU A 130 5.80 12.65 -3.45
C LEU A 130 5.55 14.00 -2.74
N GLU A 131 6.60 14.66 -2.26
CA GLU A 131 6.53 16.00 -1.65
C GLU A 131 6.56 17.14 -2.70
N THR A 132 6.77 16.80 -3.97
CA THR A 132 6.65 17.77 -5.06
C THR A 132 5.19 18.16 -5.29
N ALA A 133 4.92 19.32 -5.90
CA ALA A 133 3.56 19.73 -6.25
C ALA A 133 2.80 18.69 -7.11
N ALA A 134 3.51 17.93 -7.96
CA ALA A 134 2.91 16.85 -8.73
C ALA A 134 2.57 15.63 -7.84
N GLY A 135 3.47 15.25 -6.94
CA GLY A 135 3.26 14.19 -5.95
C GLY A 135 2.10 14.48 -5.00
N ILE A 136 2.05 15.69 -4.44
CA ILE A 136 0.97 16.16 -3.58
C ILE A 136 -0.38 16.06 -4.30
N ARG A 137 -0.46 16.47 -5.58
CA ARG A 137 -1.70 16.33 -6.36
C ARG A 137 -2.14 14.88 -6.53
N VAL A 138 -1.20 13.92 -6.62
CA VAL A 138 -1.54 12.49 -6.68
C VAL A 138 -2.17 12.05 -5.35
N ILE A 139 -1.59 12.44 -4.22
CA ILE A 139 -2.09 12.14 -2.87
C ILE A 139 -3.49 12.72 -2.67
N GLN A 140 -3.68 14.01 -2.99
CA GLN A 140 -4.97 14.69 -2.87
C GLN A 140 -6.05 14.08 -3.77
N ARG A 141 -5.72 13.71 -5.01
CA ARG A 141 -6.65 13.02 -5.92
C ARG A 141 -7.03 11.63 -5.43
N ALA A 142 -6.16 10.99 -4.65
CA ALA A 142 -6.47 9.75 -3.97
C ALA A 142 -7.36 9.95 -2.72
N GLY A 143 -7.78 11.19 -2.43
CA GLY A 143 -8.73 11.53 -1.36
C GLY A 143 -8.09 11.78 0.00
N PHE A 144 -6.76 11.91 0.06
CA PHE A 144 -6.05 12.17 1.29
C PHE A 144 -6.07 13.65 1.68
N GLN A 145 -6.18 13.89 2.98
CA GLN A 145 -6.03 15.17 3.65
C GLN A 145 -4.72 15.20 4.43
N HIS A 146 -4.03 16.33 4.40
CA HIS A 146 -2.78 16.51 5.14
C HIS A 146 -3.08 16.68 6.62
N LEU A 147 -2.44 15.88 7.47
CA LEU A 147 -2.59 15.93 8.91
C LEU A 147 -1.47 16.74 9.58
N GLY A 148 -0.24 16.66 9.06
CA GLY A 148 0.92 17.32 9.63
C GLY A 148 2.21 16.60 9.26
N ILE A 149 3.25 16.79 10.06
CA ILE A 149 4.54 16.11 9.94
C ILE A 149 4.79 15.22 11.16
N ASP A 150 5.48 14.09 10.97
CA ASP A 150 5.92 13.24 12.07
C ASP A 150 7.24 13.74 12.70
N GLU A 151 7.74 12.99 13.69
CA GLU A 151 8.99 13.29 14.39
C GLU A 151 10.25 13.21 13.50
N HIS A 152 10.14 12.56 12.33
CA HIS A 152 11.18 12.47 11.33
C HIS A 152 11.05 13.55 10.24
N GLY A 153 10.06 14.45 10.35
CA GLY A 153 9.80 15.51 9.38
C GLY A 153 9.11 15.02 8.10
N GLN A 154 8.50 13.83 8.12
CA GLN A 154 7.78 13.27 6.98
C GLN A 154 6.32 13.69 7.00
N SER A 155 5.75 14.02 5.84
CA SER A 155 4.34 14.42 5.78
C SER A 155 3.42 13.23 6.06
N VAL A 156 2.47 13.45 6.96
CA VAL A 156 1.44 12.49 7.36
C VAL A 156 0.11 12.90 6.74
N TRP A 157 -0.53 11.96 6.07
CA TRP A 157 -1.81 12.18 5.41
C TRP A 157 -2.79 11.08 5.79
N HIS A 158 -4.08 11.41 5.83
CA HIS A 158 -5.13 10.44 6.12
C HIS A 158 -6.30 10.54 5.15
N ARG A 159 -7.01 9.43 4.98
CA ARG A 159 -8.28 9.34 4.25
C ARG A 159 -9.25 8.50 5.07
N LEU A 160 -10.35 9.10 5.49
CA LEU A 160 -11.42 8.41 6.21
C LEU A 160 -12.14 7.43 5.30
N PHE A 161 -12.65 6.34 5.86
CA PHE A 161 -13.64 5.52 5.16
C PHE A 161 -14.94 6.33 5.01
N LEU A 162 -15.59 6.20 3.85
CA LEU A 162 -16.88 6.85 3.63
C LEU A 162 -17.94 6.00 4.36
N SER A 163 -18.65 6.63 5.28
CA SER A 163 -19.86 6.10 5.92
C SER A 163 -21.05 6.12 4.97
#